data_AF-A0A2N5TI66-F1
#
_entry.id   AF-A0A2N5TI66-F1
#
_cell.length_a   1.000
_cell.length_b   1.000
_cell.length_c   1.000
_cell.angle_alpha   90.00
_cell.angle_beta   90.00
_cell.angle_gamma   90.00
#
_symmetry.space_group_name_H-M   'P 1'
#
loop_
_entity.id
_entity.type
_entity.pdbx_description
1 polymer ?
#
loop_
_entity_poly.entity_id
_entity_poly.type
_entity_poly.pdbx_seq_one_letter_code
_entity_poly.pdbx_strand_id
1 'polypeptide(L)'
;MSVSHTIQPAPGSSLPQPISSSSTASPALPATQSIDKDTDLKAWLALNPSRPFPIYRLPETLILHIFSSLDLPDLASVAATGNRHLASLSMDAVLHRARLRSVGPQCISPHLKRRPNILELAKSGKMKGLNLESKIQRGCYLSSPNSVRLLENSHRVERLMIREKLNRLLSRRPTSRSGLLPLNLIDKELLFCSNILAPVLRRLKRQQAKDLLARKLRYSPGEEEDPINLHQPSHF
;
A
#
# COMPACT_ATOMS: atom_id res chain seq x y z
N MET A 1 -41.95 8.39 -22.68
CA MET A 1 -42.00 6.92 -22.69
C MET A 1 -41.62 6.46 -21.29
N SER A 2 -42.62 6.16 -20.47
CA SER A 2 -42.45 5.87 -19.04
C SER A 2 -42.17 4.39 -18.85
N VAL A 3 -41.03 4.06 -18.25
CA VAL A 3 -40.63 2.68 -17.98
C VAL A 3 -40.90 2.37 -16.51
N SER A 4 -41.97 1.61 -16.27
CA SER A 4 -42.36 1.14 -14.94
C SER A 4 -41.52 -0.09 -14.57
N HIS A 5 -40.58 0.06 -13.63
CA HIS A 5 -39.83 -1.08 -13.09
C HIS A 5 -40.63 -1.75 -11.97
N THR A 6 -41.09 -2.96 -12.27
CA THR A 6 -41.70 -3.90 -11.34
C THR A 6 -40.61 -4.50 -10.45
N ILE A 7 -40.68 -4.29 -9.14
CA ILE A 7 -39.78 -4.88 -8.16
C ILE A 7 -40.33 -6.26 -7.79
N GLN A 8 -39.56 -7.29 -8.12
CA GLN A 8 -39.85 -8.69 -7.84
C GLN A 8 -39.32 -9.03 -6.42
N PRO A 9 -40.16 -9.51 -5.48
CA PRO A 9 -39.70 -9.91 -4.16
C PRO A 9 -38.99 -11.28 -4.21
N ALA A 10 -37.85 -11.37 -3.53
CA ALA A 10 -37.04 -12.58 -3.41
C ALA A 10 -37.73 -13.64 -2.52
N PRO A 11 -37.72 -14.92 -2.90
CA PRO A 11 -38.19 -16.00 -2.04
C PRO A 11 -37.08 -16.50 -1.11
N GLY A 12 -37.43 -16.77 0.15
CA GLY A 12 -36.75 -17.78 0.96
C GLY A 12 -35.85 -17.26 2.09
N SER A 13 -36.44 -16.64 3.13
CA SER A 13 -35.83 -16.58 4.47
C SER A 13 -36.09 -17.90 5.21
N SER A 14 -35.18 -18.86 5.11
CA SER A 14 -35.20 -20.04 5.97
C SER A 14 -34.63 -19.68 7.35
N LEU A 15 -35.52 -19.59 8.34
CA LEU A 15 -35.19 -19.53 9.76
C LEU A 15 -34.32 -20.74 10.15
N PRO A 16 -33.23 -20.56 10.92
CA PRO A 16 -32.54 -21.68 11.55
C PRO A 16 -33.44 -22.27 12.64
N GLN A 17 -33.77 -23.55 12.50
CA GLN A 17 -34.47 -24.33 13.51
C GLN A 17 -33.65 -24.39 14.81
N PRO A 18 -34.27 -24.30 16.00
CA PRO A 18 -33.61 -24.58 17.25
C PRO A 18 -33.26 -26.07 17.30
N ILE A 19 -31.97 -26.37 17.39
CA ILE A 19 -31.45 -27.73 17.53
C ILE A 19 -31.88 -28.22 18.91
N SER A 20 -32.78 -29.20 18.90
CA SER A 20 -33.23 -29.95 20.06
C SER A 20 -32.03 -30.49 20.85
N SER A 21 -31.92 -30.05 22.10
CA SER A 21 -30.98 -30.59 23.09
C SER A 21 -31.38 -32.01 23.46
N SER A 22 -30.87 -32.99 22.72
CA SER A 22 -30.87 -34.39 23.13
C SER A 22 -29.88 -34.56 24.28
N SER A 23 -30.41 -34.69 25.49
CA SER A 23 -29.73 -35.16 26.68
C SER A 23 -29.27 -36.61 26.48
N THR A 24 -28.07 -36.78 25.90
CA THR A 24 -27.35 -38.05 25.96
C THR A 24 -26.73 -38.18 27.34
N ALA A 25 -27.23 -39.17 28.07
CA ALA A 25 -26.73 -39.63 29.35
C ALA A 25 -25.20 -39.70 29.35
N SER A 26 -24.60 -39.03 30.33
CA SER A 26 -23.18 -39.13 30.63
C SER A 26 -22.84 -40.60 30.93
N PRO A 27 -21.93 -41.26 30.20
CA PRO A 27 -21.35 -42.50 30.68
C PRO A 27 -20.56 -42.16 31.96
N ALA A 28 -20.88 -42.86 33.04
CA ALA A 28 -20.18 -42.78 34.30
C ALA A 28 -18.66 -42.86 34.04
N LEU A 29 -17.96 -41.80 34.48
CA LEU A 29 -16.50 -41.77 34.50
C LEU A 29 -16.01 -43.00 35.29
N PRO A 30 -15.15 -43.84 34.72
CA PRO A 30 -14.43 -44.81 35.53
C PRO A 30 -13.63 -44.01 36.55
N ALA A 31 -13.82 -44.32 37.83
CA ALA A 31 -13.01 -43.80 38.91
C ALA A 31 -11.53 -44.04 38.56
N THR A 32 -10.85 -43.00 38.08
CA THR A 32 -9.40 -43.01 37.90
C THR A 32 -8.81 -43.19 39.28
N GLN A 33 -8.39 -44.42 39.56
CA GLN A 33 -7.51 -44.72 40.65
C GLN A 33 -6.32 -43.76 40.54
N SER A 34 -6.26 -42.79 41.44
CA SER A 34 -5.10 -41.92 41.65
C SER A 34 -3.99 -42.78 42.26
N ILE A 35 -3.51 -43.76 41.51
CA ILE A 35 -2.27 -44.46 41.84
C ILE A 35 -1.20 -43.37 41.80
N ASP A 36 -0.43 -43.32 42.88
CA ASP A 36 0.60 -42.33 43.16
C ASP A 36 1.62 -42.22 42.01
N LYS A 37 1.31 -41.47 40.95
CA LYS A 37 2.20 -41.27 39.79
C LYS A 37 3.58 -40.74 40.21
N ASP A 38 3.62 -40.07 41.35
CA ASP A 38 4.84 -39.56 41.96
C ASP A 38 5.72 -40.67 42.56
N THR A 39 5.14 -41.76 43.09
CA THR A 39 5.91 -42.90 43.60
C THR A 39 6.45 -43.74 42.43
N ASP A 40 5.65 -43.92 41.38
CA ASP A 40 6.08 -44.57 40.14
C ASP A 40 7.22 -43.82 39.45
N LEU A 41 7.17 -42.48 39.45
CA LEU A 41 8.24 -41.65 38.91
C LEU A 41 9.54 -41.82 39.70
N LYS A 42 9.48 -41.78 41.03
CA LYS A 42 10.64 -42.00 41.91
C LYS A 42 11.22 -43.41 41.75
N ALA A 43 10.38 -44.43 41.66
CA ALA A 43 10.79 -45.82 41.45
C ALA A 43 11.49 -46.01 40.10
N TRP A 44 10.98 -45.39 39.03
CA TRP A 44 11.60 -45.48 37.71
C TRP A 44 12.98 -44.80 37.67
N LEU A 45 13.11 -43.61 38.29
CA LEU A 45 14.38 -42.89 38.38
C LEU A 45 15.44 -43.67 39.15
N ALA A 46 15.05 -44.38 40.23
CA ALA A 46 15.96 -45.24 40.99
C ALA A 46 16.47 -46.43 40.15
N LEU A 47 15.64 -46.96 39.25
CA LEU A 47 15.96 -48.14 38.43
C LEU A 47 16.79 -47.82 37.17
N ASN A 48 16.73 -46.58 36.66
CA ASN A 48 17.35 -46.23 35.37
C ASN A 48 18.03 -44.85 35.39
N PRO A 49 19.12 -44.67 36.13
CA PRO A 49 19.77 -43.36 36.29
C PRO A 49 20.37 -42.80 34.98
N SER A 50 20.66 -43.65 33.99
CA SER A 50 21.32 -43.28 32.73
C SER A 50 20.39 -43.18 31.52
N ARG A 51 19.09 -43.53 31.65
CA ARG A 51 18.15 -43.48 30.52
C ARG A 51 17.37 -42.17 30.52
N PRO A 52 17.17 -41.53 29.34
CA PRO A 52 16.34 -40.33 29.25
C PRO A 52 14.91 -40.65 29.68
N PHE A 53 14.36 -39.85 30.61
CA PHE A 53 13.01 -40.04 31.11
C PHE A 53 11.99 -39.75 30.01
N PRO A 54 11.04 -40.65 29.73
CA PRO A 54 9.99 -40.39 28.76
C PRO A 54 9.04 -39.28 29.24
N ILE A 55 9.07 -38.13 28.57
CA ILE A 55 8.30 -36.91 28.94
C ILE A 55 6.79 -37.19 29.09
N TYR A 56 6.23 -38.11 28.32
CA TYR A 56 4.80 -38.46 28.38
C TYR A 56 4.37 -39.16 29.67
N ARG A 57 5.31 -39.58 30.54
CA ARG A 57 4.99 -40.13 31.86
C ARG A 57 4.85 -39.05 32.94
N LEU A 58 5.22 -37.80 32.64
CA LEU A 58 5.03 -36.70 33.58
C LEU A 58 3.53 -36.40 33.76
N PRO A 59 3.13 -35.89 34.92
CA PRO A 59 1.82 -35.27 35.10
C PRO A 59 1.56 -34.18 34.05
N GLU A 60 0.33 -34.14 33.52
CA GLU A 60 -0.07 -33.17 32.49
C GLU A 60 0.17 -31.72 32.91
N THR A 61 0.02 -31.42 34.20
CA THR A 61 0.29 -30.09 34.77
C THR A 61 1.74 -29.66 34.58
N LEU A 62 2.70 -30.58 34.77
CA LEU A 62 4.12 -30.30 34.55
C LEU A 62 4.44 -30.18 33.06
N ILE A 63 3.82 -31.01 32.21
CA ILE A 63 3.99 -30.93 30.75
C ILE A 63 3.50 -29.57 30.23
N LEU A 64 2.30 -29.15 30.64
CA LEU A 64 1.74 -27.85 30.28
C LEU A 64 2.58 -26.69 30.84
N HIS A 65 3.14 -26.85 32.06
CA HIS A 65 4.07 -25.87 32.61
C HIS A 65 5.34 -25.75 31.76
N ILE A 66 5.94 -26.86 31.33
CA ILE A 66 7.09 -26.86 30.42
C ILE A 66 6.70 -26.21 29.08
N PHE A 67 5.58 -26.63 28.49
CA PHE A 67 5.08 -26.08 27.22
C PHE A 67 4.79 -24.59 27.29
N SER A 68 4.44 -24.05 28.48
CA SER A 68 4.23 -22.61 28.65
C SER A 68 5.50 -21.78 28.46
N SER A 69 6.67 -22.41 28.61
CA SER A 69 7.99 -21.79 28.40
C SER A 69 8.56 -21.99 26.98
N LEU A 70 8.03 -22.95 26.22
CA LEU A 70 8.52 -23.29 24.88
C LEU A 70 8.02 -22.33 23.81
N ASP A 71 8.78 -22.20 22.71
CA ASP A 71 8.39 -21.35 21.60
C ASP A 71 7.34 -21.98 20.66
N LEU A 72 6.71 -21.21 19.75
CA LEU A 72 5.66 -21.73 18.85
C LEU A 72 6.23 -22.74 17.85
N PRO A 73 7.40 -22.50 17.22
CA PRO A 73 8.06 -23.53 16.41
C PRO A 73 8.42 -24.79 17.23
N ASP A 74 8.78 -24.62 18.51
CA ASP A 74 9.14 -25.75 19.37
C ASP A 74 7.91 -26.62 19.69
N LEU A 75 6.78 -26.00 20.04
CA LEU A 75 5.51 -26.71 20.24
C LEU A 75 5.04 -27.42 18.96
N ALA A 76 5.25 -26.81 17.79
CA ALA A 76 4.98 -27.46 16.50
C ALA A 76 5.88 -28.68 16.28
N SER A 77 7.16 -28.60 16.68
CA SER A 77 8.10 -29.71 16.62
C SER A 77 7.70 -30.84 17.56
N VAL A 78 7.24 -30.52 18.78
CA VAL A 78 6.70 -31.50 19.73
C VAL A 78 5.44 -32.17 19.18
N ALA A 79 4.54 -31.42 18.56
CA ALA A 79 3.36 -31.97 17.90
C ALA A 79 3.74 -32.93 16.76
N ALA A 80 4.80 -32.61 16.01
CA ALA A 80 5.31 -33.42 14.91
C ALA A 80 6.07 -34.68 15.35
N THR A 81 6.46 -34.80 16.62
CA THR A 81 7.25 -35.94 17.15
C THR A 81 6.44 -37.25 17.16
N GLY A 82 5.14 -37.22 16.85
CA GLY A 82 4.30 -38.42 16.62
C GLY A 82 3.61 -38.98 17.87
N ASN A 83 3.84 -38.39 19.05
CA ASN A 83 3.10 -38.76 20.25
C ASN A 83 1.76 -38.01 20.32
N ARG A 84 0.65 -38.72 20.12
CA ARG A 84 -0.71 -38.16 20.10
C ARG A 84 -1.05 -37.37 21.38
N HIS A 85 -0.58 -37.82 22.54
CA HIS A 85 -0.89 -37.16 23.81
C HIS A 85 -0.17 -35.81 23.91
N LEU A 86 1.13 -35.77 23.61
CA LEU A 86 1.90 -34.53 23.58
C LEU A 86 1.39 -33.57 22.49
N ALA A 87 1.00 -34.09 21.33
CA ALA A 87 0.39 -33.29 20.28
C ALA A 87 -0.97 -32.70 20.69
N SER A 88 -1.77 -33.42 21.48
CA SER A 88 -3.03 -32.88 22.02
C SER A 88 -2.80 -31.79 23.06
N LEU A 89 -1.80 -31.95 23.93
CA LEU A 89 -1.44 -30.96 24.94
C LEU A 89 -0.75 -29.73 24.34
N SER A 90 0.02 -29.88 23.27
CA SER A 90 0.68 -28.75 22.60
C SER A 90 -0.30 -27.86 21.84
N MET A 91 -1.45 -28.40 21.45
CA MET A 91 -2.56 -27.70 20.80
C MET A 91 -3.63 -27.22 21.80
N ASP A 92 -3.36 -27.28 23.11
CA ASP A 92 -4.31 -26.86 24.13
C ASP A 92 -4.61 -25.35 24.02
N ALA A 93 -5.90 -25.02 23.95
CA ALA A 93 -6.38 -23.65 23.86
C ALA A 93 -6.03 -22.83 25.11
N VAL A 94 -6.00 -23.45 26.30
CA VAL A 94 -5.67 -22.75 27.55
C VAL A 94 -4.20 -22.36 27.57
N LEU A 95 -3.31 -23.29 27.19
CA LEU A 95 -1.89 -23.03 26.99
C LEU A 95 -1.66 -21.86 26.02
N HIS A 96 -2.24 -21.92 24.83
CA HIS A 96 -2.11 -20.85 23.83
C HIS A 96 -2.67 -19.51 24.32
N ARG A 97 -3.78 -19.50 25.04
CA ARG A 97 -4.37 -18.29 25.62
C ARG A 97 -3.47 -17.67 26.70
N ALA A 98 -2.92 -18.48 27.60
CA ALA A 98 -1.97 -18.02 28.62
C ALA A 98 -0.73 -17.40 27.97
N ARG A 99 -0.24 -18.03 26.91
CA ARG A 99 0.92 -17.58 26.15
C ARG A 99 0.69 -16.31 25.36
N LEU A 100 -0.46 -16.16 24.70
CA LEU A 100 -0.84 -14.91 24.02
C LEU A 100 -0.88 -13.72 24.99
N ARG A 101 -1.15 -13.96 26.28
CA ARG A 101 -1.13 -12.92 27.31
C ARG A 101 0.27 -12.61 27.84
N SER A 102 1.13 -13.62 28.00
CA SER A 102 2.49 -13.42 28.53
C SER A 102 3.49 -12.97 27.45
N VAL A 103 3.57 -13.73 26.36
CA VAL A 103 4.54 -13.55 25.28
C VAL A 103 4.02 -12.56 24.23
N GLY A 104 2.71 -12.56 23.97
CA GLY A 104 2.09 -11.69 22.97
C GLY A 104 2.48 -10.21 23.10
N PRO A 105 2.36 -9.58 24.29
CA PRO A 105 2.78 -8.19 24.48
C PRO A 105 4.26 -7.98 24.23
N GLN A 106 5.14 -8.92 24.60
CA GLN A 106 6.58 -8.80 24.41
C GLN A 106 6.96 -8.86 22.92
N CYS A 107 6.33 -9.75 22.16
CA CYS A 107 6.56 -9.85 20.72
C CYS A 107 5.97 -8.67 19.95
N ILE A 108 4.77 -8.22 20.32
CA ILE A 108 4.03 -7.20 19.57
C ILE A 108 4.47 -5.78 19.94
N SER A 109 4.84 -5.53 21.20
CA SER A 109 5.30 -4.22 21.70
C SER A 109 6.40 -3.56 20.85
N PRO A 110 7.51 -4.22 20.48
CA PRO A 110 8.53 -3.58 19.64
C PRO A 110 7.99 -3.17 18.27
N HIS A 111 7.08 -3.95 17.68
CA HIS A 111 6.45 -3.62 16.41
C HIS A 111 5.43 -2.48 16.53
N LEU A 112 4.66 -2.43 17.63
CA LEU A 112 3.75 -1.33 17.93
C LEU A 112 4.50 -0.03 18.20
N LYS A 113 5.65 -0.08 18.89
CA LYS A 113 6.52 1.08 19.11
C LYS A 113 7.10 1.64 17.81
N ARG A 114 7.38 0.77 16.83
CA ARG A 114 7.84 1.17 15.49
C ARG A 114 6.71 1.55 14.53
N ARG A 115 5.45 1.50 14.98
CA ARG A 115 4.31 1.84 14.12
C ARG A 115 4.33 3.35 13.83
N PRO A 116 4.38 3.77 12.56
CA PRO A 116 4.32 5.18 12.22
C PRO A 116 2.97 5.78 12.64
N ASN A 117 2.98 7.08 12.96
CA ASN A 117 1.76 7.78 13.32
C ASN A 117 0.80 7.79 12.11
N ILE A 118 -0.51 7.74 12.37
CA ILE A 118 -1.56 7.84 11.34
C ILE A 118 -1.37 9.10 10.50
N LEU A 119 -0.92 10.20 11.12
CA LEU A 119 -0.64 11.45 10.43
C LEU A 119 0.60 11.35 9.51
N GLU A 120 1.63 10.61 9.92
CA GLU A 120 2.80 10.32 9.07
C GLU A 120 2.42 9.41 7.89
N LEU A 121 1.53 8.45 8.11
CA LEU A 121 0.98 7.61 7.05
C LEU A 121 0.16 8.41 6.03
N ALA A 122 -0.58 9.43 6.49
CA ALA A 122 -1.29 10.36 5.61
C ALA A 122 -0.30 11.21 4.80
N LYS A 123 0.71 11.82 5.46
CA LYS A 123 1.74 12.65 4.81
C LYS A 123 2.57 11.89 3.79
N SER A 124 2.89 10.62 4.07
CA SER A 124 3.64 9.76 3.13
C SER A 124 2.78 9.23 1.97
N GLY A 125 1.49 9.55 1.90
CA GLY A 125 0.59 9.08 0.85
C GLY A 125 0.27 7.58 0.90
N LYS A 126 0.72 6.88 1.94
CA LYS A 126 0.41 5.45 2.17
C LYS A 126 -1.05 5.26 2.55
N MET A 127 -1.63 6.25 3.24
CA MET A 127 -3.05 6.30 3.53
C MET A 127 -3.74 7.30 2.59
N LYS A 128 -4.82 6.88 1.95
CA LYS A 128 -5.60 7.71 1.03
C LYS A 128 -6.98 7.99 1.62
N GLY A 129 -7.46 9.22 1.45
CA GLY A 129 -8.75 9.64 1.99
C GLY A 129 -9.01 11.10 1.74
N LEU A 130 -10.29 11.47 1.72
CA LEU A 130 -10.71 12.86 1.66
C LEU A 130 -10.55 13.52 3.03
N ASN A 131 -9.88 14.68 3.04
CA ASN A 131 -9.67 15.51 4.22
C ASN A 131 -9.10 14.71 5.42
N LEU A 132 -8.09 13.86 5.16
CA LEU A 132 -7.50 12.98 6.16
C LEU A 132 -7.05 13.72 7.41
N GLU A 133 -6.36 14.85 7.27
CA GLU A 133 -5.84 15.62 8.40
C GLU A 133 -6.98 16.08 9.33
N SER A 134 -8.04 16.65 8.75
CA SER A 134 -9.22 17.09 9.52
C SER A 134 -9.95 15.91 10.18
N LYS A 135 -10.08 14.79 9.48
CA LYS A 135 -10.72 13.58 10.03
C LYS A 135 -9.90 12.96 11.16
N ILE A 136 -8.57 12.94 11.05
CA ILE A 136 -7.67 12.46 12.10
C ILE A 136 -7.78 13.34 13.34
N GLN A 137 -7.74 14.67 13.18
CA GLN A 137 -7.88 15.61 14.30
C GLN A 137 -9.22 15.47 15.02
N ARG A 138 -10.30 15.18 14.28
CA ARG A 138 -11.63 14.94 14.84
C ARG A 138 -11.83 13.51 15.40
N GLY A 139 -10.84 12.63 15.27
CA GLY A 139 -10.96 11.23 15.68
C GLY A 139 -12.00 10.43 14.87
N CYS A 140 -12.31 10.85 13.65
CA CYS A 140 -13.28 10.16 12.80
C CYS A 140 -12.74 8.82 12.30
N TYR A 141 -13.62 7.83 12.16
CA TYR A 141 -13.26 6.53 11.60
C TYR A 141 -12.90 6.65 10.11
N LEU A 142 -11.63 6.41 9.78
CA LEU A 142 -11.09 6.61 8.42
C LEU A 142 -11.52 5.52 7.44
N SER A 143 -11.77 4.30 7.95
CA SER A 143 -12.09 3.11 7.13
C SER A 143 -13.60 2.87 6.95
N SER A 144 -14.44 3.89 7.13
CA SER A 144 -15.88 3.70 6.96
C SER A 144 -16.22 3.45 5.48
N PRO A 145 -17.18 2.56 5.16
CA PRO A 145 -17.57 2.30 3.77
C PRO A 145 -17.96 3.57 3.02
N ASN A 146 -18.60 4.52 3.71
CA ASN A 146 -18.96 5.82 3.15
C ASN A 146 -17.71 6.68 2.84
N SER A 147 -16.68 6.67 3.69
CA SER A 147 -15.43 7.40 3.39
C SER A 147 -14.73 6.85 2.15
N VAL A 148 -14.75 5.53 1.97
CA VAL A 148 -14.17 4.87 0.79
C VAL A 148 -14.96 5.27 -0.47
N ARG A 149 -16.28 5.16 -0.45
CA ARG A 149 -17.14 5.57 -1.58
C ARG A 149 -16.97 7.04 -1.95
N LEU A 150 -16.90 7.93 -0.95
CA LEU A 150 -16.70 9.36 -1.19
C LEU A 150 -15.35 9.63 -1.85
N LEU A 151 -14.28 8.97 -1.42
CA LEU A 151 -12.95 9.06 -2.05
C LEU A 151 -12.97 8.56 -3.50
N GLU A 152 -13.63 7.43 -3.76
CA GLU A 152 -13.75 6.92 -5.12
C GLU A 152 -14.52 7.89 -6.03
N ASN A 153 -15.60 8.46 -5.50
CA ASN A 153 -16.39 9.45 -6.23
C ASN A 153 -15.61 10.73 -6.48
N SER A 154 -14.82 11.23 -5.52
CA SER A 154 -13.97 12.40 -5.76
C SER A 154 -12.94 12.13 -6.84
N HIS A 155 -12.28 10.97 -6.82
CA HIS A 155 -11.34 10.59 -7.89
C HIS A 155 -12.02 10.48 -9.26
N ARG A 156 -13.26 9.99 -9.32
CA ARG A 156 -14.03 9.95 -10.58
C ARG A 156 -14.31 11.36 -11.09
N VAL A 157 -14.77 12.26 -10.23
CA VAL A 157 -15.03 13.66 -10.57
C VAL A 157 -13.76 14.36 -11.03
N GLU A 158 -12.65 14.21 -10.29
CA GLU A 158 -11.35 14.77 -10.67
C GLU A 158 -10.91 14.31 -12.06
N ARG A 159 -11.03 13.01 -12.36
CA ARG A 159 -10.70 12.48 -13.68
C ARG A 159 -11.58 13.06 -14.78
N LEU A 160 -12.88 13.22 -14.53
CA LEU A 160 -13.80 13.86 -15.49
C LEU A 160 -13.41 15.32 -15.73
N MET A 161 -13.12 16.08 -14.68
CA MET A 161 -12.67 17.47 -14.81
C MET A 161 -11.35 17.58 -15.58
N ILE A 162 -10.38 16.71 -15.30
CA ILE A 162 -9.11 16.66 -16.03
C ILE A 162 -9.37 16.34 -17.50
N ARG A 163 -10.22 15.34 -17.78
CA ARG A 163 -10.60 14.95 -19.15
C ARG A 163 -11.24 16.11 -19.89
N GLU A 164 -12.20 16.80 -19.30
CA GLU A 164 -12.87 17.95 -19.90
C GLU A 164 -11.90 19.11 -20.17
N LYS A 165 -11.04 19.42 -19.19
CA LYS A 165 -10.00 20.44 -19.33
C LYS A 165 -9.04 20.09 -20.46
N LEU A 166 -8.58 18.85 -20.54
CA LEU A 166 -7.71 18.38 -21.61
C LEU A 166 -8.42 18.43 -22.96
N ASN A 167 -9.66 17.95 -23.06
CA ASN A 167 -10.44 18.03 -24.28
C ASN A 167 -10.61 19.47 -24.77
N ARG A 168 -10.92 20.40 -23.86
CA ARG A 168 -11.04 21.83 -24.19
C ARG A 168 -9.71 22.46 -24.63
N LEU A 169 -8.60 22.07 -24.01
CA LEU A 169 -7.27 22.56 -24.40
C LEU A 169 -6.82 21.97 -25.73
N LEU A 170 -7.10 20.68 -25.97
CA LEU A 170 -6.77 20.01 -27.21
C LEU A 170 -7.65 20.47 -28.37
N SER A 171 -8.93 20.74 -28.14
CA SER A 171 -9.83 21.26 -29.17
C SER A 171 -9.48 22.70 -29.59
N ARG A 172 -8.88 23.48 -28.69
CA ARG A 172 -8.38 24.83 -28.96
C ARG A 172 -6.93 24.85 -29.43
N ARG A 173 -6.26 23.71 -29.50
CA ARG A 173 -4.86 23.62 -29.89
C ARG A 173 -4.73 24.03 -31.37
N PRO A 174 -3.84 24.98 -31.72
CA PRO A 174 -3.58 25.28 -33.12
C PRO A 174 -3.04 24.03 -33.81
N THR A 175 -3.72 23.58 -34.86
CA THR A 175 -3.37 22.38 -35.62
C THR A 175 -2.07 22.55 -36.39
N SER A 176 -1.78 23.78 -36.86
CA SER A 176 -0.55 24.11 -37.56
C SER A 176 0.44 24.86 -36.67
N ARG A 177 1.72 24.48 -36.78
CA ARG A 177 2.85 25.23 -36.18
C ARG A 177 2.96 26.65 -36.74
N SER A 178 2.47 26.90 -37.95
CA SER A 178 2.52 28.23 -38.58
C SER A 178 1.75 29.29 -37.79
N GLY A 179 0.66 28.91 -37.11
CA GLY A 179 -0.12 29.81 -36.27
C GLY A 179 0.61 30.27 -35.00
N LEU A 180 1.69 29.59 -34.60
CA LEU A 180 2.48 29.91 -33.41
C LEU A 180 3.68 30.83 -33.71
N LEU A 181 4.04 30.99 -35.00
CA LEU A 181 5.11 31.87 -35.46
C LEU A 181 4.85 33.36 -35.18
N PRO A 182 3.66 33.95 -35.49
CA PRO A 182 3.43 35.37 -35.22
C PRO A 182 3.45 35.71 -33.73
N LEU A 183 3.21 34.71 -32.87
CA LEU A 183 3.26 34.85 -31.42
C LEU A 183 4.69 34.68 -30.85
N ASN A 184 5.69 34.41 -31.69
CA ASN A 184 7.08 34.11 -31.31
C ASN A 184 7.19 32.98 -30.25
N LEU A 185 6.21 32.08 -30.18
CA LEU A 185 6.21 30.93 -29.27
C LEU A 185 7.05 29.76 -29.81
N ILE A 186 7.17 29.69 -31.14
CA ILE A 186 7.96 28.69 -31.86
C ILE A 186 8.88 29.42 -32.84
N ASP A 187 10.10 28.92 -32.96
CA ASP A 187 11.05 29.40 -33.94
C ASP A 187 10.63 29.07 -35.38
N LYS A 188 10.88 30.01 -36.27
CA LYS A 188 10.75 29.81 -37.73
C LYS A 188 11.56 28.61 -38.23
N GLU A 189 12.66 28.28 -37.57
CA GLU A 189 13.56 27.19 -37.95
C GLU A 189 12.97 25.79 -37.71
N LEU A 190 12.04 25.67 -36.75
CA LEU A 190 11.36 24.41 -36.42
C LEU A 190 10.33 23.97 -37.47
N LEU A 191 10.11 24.80 -38.50
CA LEU A 191 9.32 24.45 -39.68
C LEU A 191 10.13 23.65 -40.69
N PHE A 192 11.44 23.89 -40.77
CA PHE A 192 12.32 23.35 -41.82
C PHE A 192 13.35 22.36 -41.28
N CYS A 193 13.63 22.38 -39.98
CA CYS A 193 14.65 21.57 -39.34
C CYS A 193 14.11 20.81 -38.14
N SER A 194 14.81 19.74 -37.76
CA SER A 194 14.48 18.94 -36.57
C SER A 194 14.65 19.75 -35.28
N ASN A 195 13.93 19.34 -34.21
CA ASN A 195 14.00 19.99 -32.91
C ASN A 195 15.42 20.01 -32.32
N ILE A 196 16.27 19.06 -32.72
CA ILE A 196 17.65 18.93 -32.25
C ILE A 196 18.57 19.90 -32.99
N LEU A 197 18.34 20.12 -34.29
CA LEU A 197 19.18 20.99 -35.11
C LEU A 197 18.81 22.47 -34.98
N ALA A 198 17.54 22.79 -34.72
CA ALA A 198 17.06 24.15 -34.52
C ALA A 198 17.90 25.00 -33.54
N PRO A 199 18.30 24.53 -32.34
CA PRO A 199 19.15 25.34 -31.46
C PRO A 199 20.56 25.59 -32.04
N VAL A 200 21.09 24.67 -32.84
CA VAL A 200 22.42 24.83 -33.49
C VAL A 200 22.32 25.85 -34.62
N LEU A 201 21.30 25.72 -35.47
CA LEU A 201 21.03 26.66 -36.57
C LEU A 201 20.78 28.07 -36.02
N ARG A 202 20.03 28.20 -34.92
CA ARG A 202 19.81 29.47 -34.23
C ARG A 202 21.11 30.08 -33.72
N ARG A 203 21.98 29.28 -33.10
CA ARG A 203 23.31 29.75 -32.65
C ARG A 203 24.13 30.23 -33.83
N LEU A 204 24.14 29.48 -34.94
CA LEU A 204 24.87 29.82 -36.15
C LEU A 204 24.37 31.13 -36.76
N LYS A 205 23.05 31.30 -36.95
CA LYS A 205 22.48 32.55 -37.45
C LYS A 205 22.75 33.73 -36.53
N ARG A 206 22.72 33.53 -35.20
CA ARG A 206 23.07 34.58 -34.23
C ARG A 206 24.53 35.00 -34.35
N GLN A 207 25.46 34.05 -34.52
CA GLN A 207 26.87 34.38 -34.74
C GLN A 207 27.07 35.08 -36.08
N GLN A 208 26.44 34.59 -37.15
CA GLN A 208 26.48 35.23 -38.46
C GLN A 208 25.95 36.67 -38.41
N ALA A 209 24.85 36.92 -37.70
CA ALA A 209 24.31 38.27 -37.53
C ALA A 209 25.26 39.18 -36.74
N LYS A 210 25.92 38.66 -35.68
CA LYS A 210 26.94 39.40 -34.93
C LYS A 210 28.14 39.74 -35.80
N ASP A 211 28.63 38.80 -36.60
CA ASP A 211 29.77 39.02 -37.49
C ASP A 211 29.44 40.06 -38.57
N LEU A 212 28.23 40.01 -39.14
CA LEU A 212 27.75 41.01 -40.09
C LEU A 212 27.65 42.40 -39.46
N LEU A 213 27.13 42.51 -38.23
CA LEU A 213 27.09 43.78 -37.50
C LEU A 213 28.50 44.29 -37.18
N ALA A 214 29.39 43.42 -36.73
CA ALA A 214 30.77 43.79 -36.44
C ALA A 214 31.50 44.30 -37.70
N ARG A 215 31.28 43.67 -38.86
CA ARG A 215 31.81 44.17 -40.15
C ARG A 215 31.20 45.52 -40.51
N LYS A 216 29.89 45.67 -40.40
CA LYS A 216 29.21 46.96 -40.66
C LYS A 216 29.72 48.08 -39.75
N LEU A 217 30.09 47.80 -38.50
CA LEU A 217 30.65 48.80 -37.60
C LEU A 217 32.12 49.12 -37.88
N ARG A 218 32.91 48.16 -38.37
CA ARG A 218 34.32 48.38 -38.73
C ARG A 218 34.50 49.08 -40.07
N TYR A 219 33.60 48.80 -41.01
CA TYR A 219 33.64 49.30 -42.38
C TYR A 219 32.42 50.18 -42.71
N SER A 220 31.66 50.65 -41.71
CA SER A 220 30.76 51.77 -41.98
C SER A 220 31.69 52.89 -42.42
N PRO A 221 31.55 53.42 -43.64
CA PRO A 221 32.27 54.63 -43.99
C PRO A 221 31.95 55.61 -42.86
N GLY A 222 32.99 56.14 -42.21
CA GLY A 222 32.76 57.30 -41.36
C GLY A 222 31.93 58.26 -42.20
N GLU A 223 30.88 58.84 -41.62
CA GLU A 223 30.19 59.95 -42.24
C GLU A 223 31.21 61.09 -42.41
N GLU A 224 32.00 61.02 -43.48
CA GLU A 224 32.27 62.17 -44.30
C GLU A 224 30.99 62.33 -45.13
N GLU A 225 30.27 63.39 -44.78
CA GLU A 225 29.02 63.81 -45.37
C GLU A 225 29.07 63.70 -46.89
N ASP A 226 28.15 62.94 -47.50
CA ASP A 226 27.72 63.23 -48.86
C ASP A 226 26.23 62.86 -49.05
N PRO A 227 25.42 63.79 -49.57
CA PRO A 227 23.97 63.67 -49.59
C PRO A 227 23.49 62.94 -50.85
N ILE A 228 22.32 62.28 -50.70
CA ILE A 228 21.41 61.89 -51.78
C ILE A 228 21.90 60.74 -52.67
N ASN A 229 21.40 59.54 -52.39
CA ASN A 229 20.63 58.81 -53.40
C ASN A 229 19.83 57.68 -52.75
N LEU A 230 18.52 57.95 -52.57
CA LEU A 230 17.53 56.92 -52.30
C LEU A 230 17.45 55.98 -53.51
N HIS A 231 18.02 54.78 -53.41
CA HIS A 231 17.59 53.67 -54.23
C HIS A 231 17.03 52.57 -53.33
N GLN A 232 15.69 52.47 -53.35
CA GLN A 232 14.92 51.39 -52.76
C GLN A 232 15.33 50.04 -53.36
N PRO A 233 15.54 48.97 -52.56
CA PRO A 233 15.43 47.63 -53.06
C PRO A 233 14.04 47.06 -52.73
N SER A 234 13.49 46.48 -53.78
CA SER A 234 12.21 45.81 -53.90
C SER A 234 12.06 44.59 -52.98
N HIS A 235 10.82 44.42 -52.54
CA HIS A 235 10.23 43.27 -51.87
C HIS A 235 10.68 41.91 -52.44
N PHE A 236 11.07 40.98 -51.55
CA PHE A 236 10.65 39.57 -51.54
C PHE A 236 10.75 38.98 -50.13
#